data_AF-A0A9J7DU45-F1
#
_entry.id   AF-A0A9J7DU45-F1
#
_cell.length_a   1.000
_cell.length_b   1.000
_cell.length_c   1.000
_cell.angle_alpha   90.00
_cell.angle_beta   90.00
_cell.angle_gamma   90.00
#
_symmetry.space_group_name_H-M   'P 1'
#
loop_
_entity.id
_entity.type
_entity.pdbx_description
1 polymer ?
#
loop_
_entity_poly.entity_id
_entity_poly.type
_entity_poly.pdbx_seq_one_letter_code
_entity_poly.pdbx_strand_id
1 'polypeptide(L)' 'MYKLLNIILIFLFIVADCSAELDPKCLLPSDPGLCLALVPMYTYNSAMKICEPFAYGGCQGNENRFASLEKCQAACH' A
#
# COMPACT_ATOMS: atom_id res chain seq x y z
N MET A 1 42.66 14.15 2.73
CA MET A 1 42.17 13.60 1.44
C MET A 1 41.13 12.50 1.63
N TYR A 2 41.29 11.56 2.56
CA TYR A 2 40.25 10.55 2.90
C TYR A 2 39.00 11.12 3.60
N LYS A 3 39.13 12.26 4.30
CA LYS A 3 37.99 12.97 4.93
C LYS A 3 36.99 13.53 3.91
N LEU A 4 37.44 14.03 2.75
CA LEU A 4 36.58 14.59 1.70
C LEU A 4 35.85 13.48 0.92
N LEU A 5 36.51 12.33 0.72
CA LEU A 5 35.96 11.16 0.04
C LEU A 5 34.85 10.48 0.86
N ASN A 6 35.01 10.39 2.20
CA ASN A 6 33.99 9.86 3.10
C ASN A 6 32.73 10.75 3.16
N ILE A 7 32.89 12.07 3.07
CA ILE A 7 31.74 13.01 3.09
C ILE A 7 30.89 12.84 1.82
N ILE A 8 31.49 12.68 0.64
CA ILE A 8 30.76 12.47 -0.62
C ILE A 8 29.96 11.16 -0.61
N LEU A 9 30.54 10.08 -0.06
CA LEU A 9 29.84 8.80 0.12
C LEU A 9 28.65 8.94 1.08
N ILE A 10 28.84 9.62 2.22
CA ILE A 10 27.77 9.89 3.18
C ILE A 10 26.63 10.72 2.52
N PHE A 11 26.95 11.72 1.70
CA PHE A 11 25.94 12.48 0.95
C PHE A 11 25.15 11.62 -0.06
N LEU A 12 25.79 10.63 -0.70
CA LEU A 12 25.09 9.70 -1.60
C LEU A 12 24.14 8.76 -0.86
N PHE A 13 24.43 8.41 0.41
CA PHE A 13 23.55 7.61 1.25
C PHE A 13 22.44 8.44 1.93
N ILE A 14 22.70 9.70 2.32
CA ILE A 14 21.71 10.57 2.98
C ILE A 14 20.64 11.08 1.99
N VAL A 15 21.00 11.28 0.71
CA VAL A 15 20.04 11.74 -0.33
C VAL A 15 19.13 10.61 -0.82
N ALA A 16 19.36 9.37 -0.38
CA ALA A 16 18.64 8.18 -0.85
C ALA A 16 17.46 7.74 0.04
N ASP A 17 17.12 8.48 1.10
CA ASP A 17 16.05 8.04 2.02
C ASP A 17 14.88 9.05 2.08
N CYS A 18 14.00 8.93 1.09
CA CYS A 18 12.58 9.26 1.21
C CYS A 18 11.78 8.45 0.17
N SER A 19 12.00 7.14 0.14
CA SER A 19 11.09 6.22 -0.54
C SER A 19 10.19 5.62 0.53
N ALA A 20 9.07 6.28 0.81
CA ALA A 20 7.93 5.60 1.42
C ALA A 20 7.46 4.55 0.40
N GLU A 21 8.05 3.35 0.45
CA GLU A 21 7.59 2.24 -0.38
C GLU A 21 6.19 1.87 0.09
N LEU A 22 5.23 1.98 -0.83
CA LEU A 22 3.84 1.60 -0.58
C LEU A 22 3.80 0.13 -0.14
N ASP A 23 3.04 -0.17 0.92
CA ASP A 23 2.87 -1.55 1.40
C ASP A 23 2.45 -2.45 0.22
N PRO A 24 3.14 -3.58 -0.05
CA PRO A 24 2.85 -4.45 -1.18
C PRO A 24 1.38 -4.88 -1.28
N LYS A 25 0.65 -4.96 -0.17
CA LYS A 25 -0.78 -5.28 -0.20
C LYS A 25 -1.61 -4.25 -0.96
N CYS A 26 -1.20 -2.97 -0.94
CA CYS A 26 -1.88 -1.90 -1.66
C CYS A 26 -1.65 -1.98 -3.18
N LEU A 27 -0.73 -2.84 -3.64
CA LEU A 27 -0.51 -3.10 -5.06
C LEU A 27 -1.30 -4.30 -5.58
N LEU A 28 -1.93 -5.07 -4.69
CA LEU A 28 -2.75 -6.22 -5.08
C LEU A 28 -4.07 -5.75 -5.72
N PRO A 29 -4.65 -6.51 -6.66
CA PRO A 29 -5.99 -6.22 -7.16
C PRO A 29 -7.04 -6.43 -6.06
N SER A 30 -8.20 -5.79 -6.19
CA SER A 30 -9.34 -6.14 -5.35
C SER A 30 -9.81 -7.57 -5.65
N ASP A 31 -10.00 -8.38 -4.61
CA ASP A 31 -10.34 -9.80 -4.76
C ASP A 31 -11.51 -10.19 -3.84
N PRO A 32 -12.69 -10.53 -4.40
CA PRO A 32 -13.87 -10.85 -3.60
C PRO A 32 -13.76 -12.23 -2.95
N GLY A 33 -12.84 -13.07 -3.41
CA GLY A 33 -12.73 -14.46 -3.01
C GLY A 33 -13.87 -15.33 -3.59
N LEU A 34 -14.00 -16.54 -3.06
CA LEU A 34 -14.85 -17.59 -3.65
C LEU A 34 -16.29 -17.61 -3.09
N CYS A 35 -16.50 -17.01 -1.92
CA CYS A 35 -17.81 -16.98 -1.29
C CYS A 35 -18.71 -15.89 -1.91
N LEU A 36 -20.02 -16.02 -1.73
CA LEU A 36 -21.04 -15.19 -2.40
C LEU A 36 -21.78 -14.24 -1.44
N ALA A 37 -21.22 -13.96 -0.26
CA ALA A 37 -21.76 -12.94 0.61
C ALA A 37 -21.52 -11.55 0.01
N LEU A 38 -22.34 -10.56 0.40
CA LEU A 38 -22.15 -9.17 0.01
C LEU A 38 -21.70 -8.37 1.23
N VAL A 39 -20.41 -8.45 1.55
CA VAL A 39 -19.83 -7.75 2.71
C VAL A 39 -19.23 -6.42 2.24
N PRO A 40 -19.78 -5.26 2.67
CA PRO A 40 -19.25 -3.96 2.29
C PRO A 40 -17.89 -3.73 2.95
N MET A 41 -16.88 -3.44 2.14
CA MET A 41 -15.49 -3.20 2.52
C MET A 41 -14.91 -2.07 1.67
N TYR A 42 -13.63 -1.76 1.85
CA TYR A 42 -12.87 -0.80 1.05
C TYR A 42 -11.63 -1.46 0.45
N THR A 43 -11.20 -1.02 -0.72
CA THR A 43 -9.98 -1.47 -1.40
C THR A 43 -9.19 -0.24 -1.90
N TYR A 44 -7.88 -0.36 -2.03
CA TYR A 44 -7.05 0.68 -2.60
C TYR A 44 -6.86 0.46 -4.10
N ASN A 45 -7.24 1.46 -4.89
CA ASN A 45 -7.03 1.51 -6.32
C ASN A 45 -5.72 2.24 -6.60
N SER A 46 -4.64 1.50 -6.86
CA SER A 46 -3.31 2.06 -7.08
C SER A 46 -3.18 2.89 -8.35
N ALA A 47 -3.99 2.61 -9.37
CA ALA A 47 -4.01 3.39 -10.60
C ALA A 47 -4.58 4.80 -10.38
N MET A 48 -5.62 4.90 -9.56
CA MET A 48 -6.27 6.17 -9.21
C MET A 48 -5.70 6.82 -7.94
N LYS A 49 -4.92 6.06 -7.16
CA LYS A 49 -4.40 6.43 -5.84
C LYS A 49 -5.51 6.82 -4.85
N ILE A 50 -6.61 6.07 -4.86
CA ILE A 50 -7.76 6.31 -3.97
C ILE A 50 -8.20 5.02 -3.29
N CYS A 51 -8.81 5.17 -2.12
CA CYS A 51 -9.57 4.10 -1.49
C CYS A 51 -11.03 4.17 -1.93
N GLU A 52 -11.59 3.06 -2.40
CA GLU A 52 -12.96 2.98 -2.91
C GLU A 52 -13.75 1.82 -2.30
N PRO A 53 -15.09 1.91 -2.24
CA PRO A 53 -15.94 0.83 -1.75
C PRO A 53 -15.79 -0.45 -2.59
N PHE A 54 -15.86 -1.60 -1.92
CA PHE A 54 -15.65 -2.91 -2.51
C PHE A 54 -16.55 -3.96 -1.86
N ALA A 55 -17.07 -4.91 -2.65
CA ALA A 55 -17.90 -6.00 -2.15
C ALA A 55 -17.06 -7.27 -1.96
N TYR A 56 -16.86 -7.66 -0.70
CA TYR A 56 -16.13 -8.89 -0.34
C TYR A 56 -17.09 -10.08 -0.22
N GLY A 57 -16.70 -11.20 -0.82
CA GLY A 57 -17.46 -12.45 -0.86
C GLY A 57 -17.60 -13.17 0.48
N GLY A 58 -16.82 -12.79 1.50
CA GLY A 58 -16.90 -13.34 2.86
C GLY A 58 -15.89 -14.45 3.18
N CYS A 59 -15.16 -14.95 2.19
CA CYS A 59 -14.02 -15.86 2.41
C CYS A 59 -12.94 -15.68 1.35
N GLN A 60 -11.70 -16.09 1.66
CA GLN A 60 -10.53 -15.98 0.78
C GLN A 60 -10.24 -14.51 0.39
N GLY A 61 -9.81 -14.29 -0.86
CA GLY A 61 -9.37 -12.99 -1.34
C GLY A 61 -7.92 -12.69 -0.95
N ASN A 62 -7.59 -11.40 -0.89
CA ASN A 62 -6.26 -10.93 -0.49
C ASN A 62 -6.33 -9.80 0.55
N GLU A 63 -5.19 -9.18 0.84
CA GLU A 63 -5.04 -8.17 1.90
C GLU A 63 -5.40 -6.74 1.47
N ASN A 64 -5.68 -6.49 0.18
CA ASN A 64 -6.18 -5.18 -0.29
C ASN A 64 -7.68 -5.01 0.03
N ARG A 65 -8.02 -5.16 1.32
CA ARG A 65 -9.39 -5.14 1.85
C ARG A 65 -9.40 -4.58 3.26
N PHE A 66 -10.14 -3.50 3.46
CA PHE A 66 -10.20 -2.75 4.70
C PHE A 66 -11.63 -2.57 5.18
N ALA A 67 -11.83 -2.57 6.50
CA ALA A 67 -13.15 -2.45 7.11
C ALA A 67 -13.73 -1.02 7.07
N SER A 68 -12.91 0.00 6.78
CA SER A 68 -13.34 1.39 6.67
C SER A 68 -12.42 2.16 5.73
N LEU A 69 -12.90 3.31 5.25
CA LEU A 69 -12.13 4.22 4.39
C LEU A 69 -10.85 4.69 5.08
N GLU A 70 -10.95 5.05 6.36
CA GLU A 70 -9.83 5.58 7.14
C GLU A 70 -8.72 4.54 7.31
N LYS A 71 -9.09 3.26 7.49
CA LYS A 71 -8.11 2.15 7.57
C LYS A 71 -7.39 1.92 6.25
N CYS A 72 -8.10 2.03 5.13
CA CYS A 72 -7.50 1.95 3.82
C CYS A 72 -6.52 3.11 3.58
N GLN A 73 -6.96 4.34 3.85
CA GLN A 73 -6.12 5.53 3.68
C GLN A 73 -4.89 5.48 4.58
N ALA A 74 -5.03 5.12 5.86
CA ALA A 74 -3.90 4.99 6.77
C ALA A 74 -2.88 3.93 6.32
N ALA A 75 -3.30 2.91 5.58
CA ALA A 75 -2.43 1.84 5.11
C ALA A 75 -1.75 2.14 3.75
N CYS A 76 -2.42 2.90 2.87
CA CYS A 76 -2.06 2.98 1.45
C CYS A 76 -1.92 4.43 0.90
N HIS A 77 -1.92 5.46 1.75
CA HIS A 77 -1.69 6.86 1.34
C HIS A 77 -0.21 7.19 1.14
#